data_AF-A0A928DA96-F1
#
_entry.id   AF-A0A928DA96-F1
#
_cell.length_a   1.000
_cell.length_b   1.000
_cell.length_c   1.000
_cell.angle_alpha   90.00
_cell.angle_beta   90.00
_cell.angle_gamma   90.00
#
_symmetry.space_group_name_H-M   'P 1'
#
loop_
_entity.id
_entity.type
_entity.pdbx_description
1 polymer ?
#
loop_
_entity_poly.entity_id
_entity_poly.type
_entity_poly.pdbx_seq_one_letter_code
_entity_poly.pdbx_strand_id
1 'polypeptide(L)'
;MTASAQSKLGFDNEKYLREQGDEIRRRAGKFGKLYLEFGGKLMNDFHAARCLPGYDPNVKLRLLQSLKDQAEIILAIYAGDIEHKKMRADFGISYADDAMKLIADLTALGLLVRGVVITRYTGEIAAQQFRRRLEGQGIRVWYHYVTQGYPTDLETIVSEAGYGKNEYVPVQRPIVVVTAPGPGSGKFATCLSQIYHEYRRGFKAGYAKFETFPVWNLPLEHPLNVAYEAATVELKDCNMIDPYHLQAYGKTTVNYNRDVDAYPLLKAIWEKMTNGDCPYKSPTDMGVNRIGFGIIDDNLVRNASKQEVIRRFLRLQCDFTDGMADRDTMNRAEALMRKLELKTEDRIPVEAARQAAQTAKDAGKGKAGGNIVSGAAIQLKDGRIVTGRNSDDLHACAAMMLNAIKLLAGIPEQIPLIAQTIIQSITHVKHDILKGGYTSLNMDEALIGLAISCTTNPAAQIAAEKLNELRGCEVHMTHMATPGDEAGLRRLGCRYTSDPYYATTAIFTARQ
;
A
#
# COMPACT_ATOMS: atom_id res chain seq x y z
N MET A 1 28.84 22.25 -11.29
CA MET A 1 28.58 21.75 -9.93
C MET A 1 27.24 22.28 -9.46
N THR A 2 26.16 21.60 -9.82
CA THR A 2 24.81 21.92 -9.37
C THR A 2 24.57 21.10 -8.11
N ALA A 3 24.34 21.80 -6.99
CA ALA A 3 23.83 21.16 -5.79
C ALA A 3 22.50 20.50 -6.16
N SER A 4 22.48 19.17 -6.28
CA SER A 4 21.23 18.42 -6.31
C SER A 4 20.46 18.85 -5.09
N ALA A 5 19.22 19.32 -5.24
CA ALA A 5 18.35 19.59 -4.10
C ALA A 5 18.23 18.29 -3.31
N GLN A 6 19.04 18.16 -2.26
CA GLN A 6 19.09 16.98 -1.41
C GLN A 6 17.70 16.90 -0.80
N SER A 7 16.90 15.90 -1.21
CA SER A 7 15.54 15.77 -0.72
C SER A 7 15.61 15.72 0.80
N LYS A 8 15.08 16.74 1.48
CA LYS A 8 15.13 16.79 2.94
C LYS A 8 14.44 15.53 3.48
N LEU A 9 15.15 14.80 4.34
CA LEU A 9 14.67 13.54 4.92
C LEU A 9 13.85 13.85 6.17
N GLY A 10 12.62 13.32 6.24
CA GLY A 10 11.78 13.33 7.43
C GLY A 10 11.94 12.09 8.30
N PHE A 11 12.56 11.03 7.76
CA PHE A 11 12.68 9.72 8.39
C PHE A 11 14.08 9.11 8.21
N ASP A 12 14.61 8.53 9.29
CA ASP A 12 15.88 7.80 9.34
C ASP A 12 15.62 6.30 9.49
N ASN A 13 15.89 5.54 8.41
CA ASN A 13 15.74 4.08 8.39
C ASN A 13 16.70 3.37 9.35
N GLU A 14 17.93 3.84 9.51
CA GLU A 14 18.91 3.17 10.37
C GLU A 14 18.56 3.35 11.83
N LYS A 15 18.13 4.56 12.22
CA LYS A 15 17.59 4.82 13.56
C LYS A 15 16.37 3.94 13.83
N TYR A 16 15.43 3.89 12.88
CA TYR A 16 14.25 3.03 13.01
C TYR A 16 14.60 1.54 13.15
N LEU A 17 15.49 1.02 12.31
CA LEU A 17 15.89 -0.39 12.33
C LEU A 17 16.51 -0.80 13.68
N ARG A 18 17.36 0.07 14.26
CA ARG A 18 17.91 -0.16 15.61
C ARG A 18 16.81 -0.19 16.67
N GLU A 19 16.02 0.89 16.75
CA GLU A 19 14.91 1.01 17.72
C GLU A 19 13.93 -0.17 17.63
N GLN A 20 13.53 -0.53 16.41
CA GLN A 20 12.55 -1.57 16.17
C GLN A 20 13.11 -2.97 16.44
N GLY A 21 14.35 -3.23 16.04
CA GLY A 21 15.03 -4.49 16.31
C GLY A 21 15.23 -4.71 17.80
N ASP A 22 15.64 -3.66 18.53
CA ASP A 22 15.89 -3.72 19.97
C ASP A 22 14.60 -3.92 20.76
N GLU A 23 13.48 -3.26 20.40
CA GLU A 23 12.19 -3.52 21.05
C GLU A 23 11.71 -4.96 20.83
N ILE A 24 11.88 -5.53 19.62
CA ILE A 24 11.51 -6.92 19.35
C ILE A 24 12.38 -7.88 20.17
N ARG A 25 13.71 -7.69 20.22
CA ARG A 25 14.62 -8.52 21.02
C ARG A 25 14.31 -8.41 22.51
N ARG A 26 14.07 -7.19 23.02
CA ARG A 26 13.68 -6.94 24.40
C ARG A 26 12.38 -7.65 24.74
N ARG A 27 11.38 -7.60 23.84
CA ARG A 27 10.11 -8.31 24.01
C ARG A 27 10.33 -9.83 24.06
N ALA A 28 11.13 -10.38 23.16
CA ALA A 28 11.44 -11.80 23.15
C ALA A 28 12.16 -12.25 24.43
N GLY A 29 13.11 -11.45 24.93
CA GLY A 29 13.82 -11.72 26.18
C GLY A 29 12.93 -11.82 27.42
N LYS A 30 11.76 -11.16 27.43
CA LYS A 30 10.79 -11.26 28.55
C LYS A 30 10.11 -12.62 28.66
N PHE A 31 9.91 -13.30 27.53
CA PHE A 31 9.13 -14.54 27.46
C PHE A 31 9.95 -15.77 27.10
N GLY A 32 11.19 -15.61 26.65
CA GLY A 32 12.04 -16.68 26.11
C GLY A 32 11.68 -17.05 24.66
N LYS A 33 10.39 -17.08 24.34
CA LYS A 33 9.87 -17.24 22.97
C LYS A 33 8.79 -16.19 22.68
N LEU A 34 8.79 -15.60 21.49
CA LEU A 34 7.84 -14.57 21.07
C LEU A 34 7.18 -14.94 19.75
N TYR A 35 5.86 -15.11 19.76
CA TYR A 35 5.04 -15.16 18.56
C TYR A 35 4.64 -13.74 18.19
N LEU A 36 5.20 -13.25 17.08
CA LEU A 36 5.06 -11.89 16.60
C LEU A 36 4.12 -11.86 15.39
N GLU A 37 2.90 -11.38 15.58
CA GLU A 37 1.98 -11.13 14.48
C GLU A 37 2.49 -9.95 13.65
N PHE A 38 2.84 -10.21 12.39
CA PHE A 38 3.21 -9.18 11.42
C PHE A 38 1.99 -8.73 10.63
N GLY A 39 1.50 -7.53 10.92
CA GLY A 39 0.40 -6.88 10.22
C GLY A 39 0.86 -6.05 9.01
N GLY A 40 -0.05 -5.88 8.05
CA GLY A 40 0.18 -5.07 6.85
C GLY A 40 1.14 -5.70 5.82
N LYS A 41 1.57 -4.89 4.86
CA LYS A 41 2.47 -5.31 3.77
C LYS A 41 3.90 -5.48 4.31
N LEU A 42 4.53 -6.61 4.02
CA LEU A 42 5.95 -6.88 4.33
C LEU A 42 6.91 -6.16 3.38
N MET A 43 6.48 -5.97 2.14
CA MET A 43 7.26 -5.36 1.05
C MET A 43 6.43 -4.30 0.37
N ASN A 44 7.10 -3.36 -0.30
CA ASN A 44 6.44 -2.34 -1.10
C ASN A 44 5.42 -1.51 -0.30
N ASP A 45 5.77 -1.13 0.93
CA ASP A 45 4.95 -0.24 1.77
C ASP A 45 5.05 1.21 1.27
N PHE A 46 4.54 1.43 0.05
CA PHE A 46 4.59 2.73 -0.62
C PHE A 46 3.69 3.77 0.04
N HIS A 47 2.72 3.35 0.86
CA HIS A 47 1.96 4.31 1.67
C HIS A 47 2.88 4.94 2.73
N ALA A 48 3.57 4.12 3.53
CA ALA A 48 4.57 4.62 4.48
C ALA A 48 5.63 5.49 3.79
N ALA A 49 6.17 5.05 2.65
CA ALA A 49 7.18 5.80 1.89
C ALA A 49 6.71 7.16 1.38
N ARG A 50 5.41 7.35 1.13
CA ARG A 50 4.85 8.65 0.75
C ARG A 50 4.57 9.55 1.94
N CYS A 51 4.22 8.99 3.08
CA CYS A 51 3.92 9.75 4.30
C CYS A 51 5.18 10.10 5.13
N LEU A 52 6.25 9.31 5.00
CA LEU A 52 7.51 9.44 5.73
C LEU A 52 8.66 9.68 4.74
N PRO A 53 8.98 10.94 4.39
CA PRO A 53 10.05 11.23 3.43
C PRO A 53 11.39 10.62 3.86
N GLY A 54 11.92 9.69 3.08
CA GLY A 54 13.13 8.92 3.40
C GLY A 54 12.87 7.47 3.81
N TYR A 55 11.64 7.09 4.13
CA TYR A 55 11.29 5.70 4.46
C TYR A 55 11.50 4.77 3.26
N ASP A 56 12.26 3.69 3.47
CA ASP A 56 12.46 2.62 2.51
C ASP A 56 11.23 1.70 2.48
N PRO A 57 10.51 1.58 1.33
CA PRO A 57 9.32 0.72 1.21
C PRO A 57 9.54 -0.75 1.63
N ASN A 58 10.79 -1.20 1.71
CA ASN A 58 11.18 -2.56 2.08
C ASN A 58 11.91 -2.64 3.43
N VAL A 59 11.84 -1.59 4.27
CA VAL A 59 12.56 -1.56 5.55
C VAL A 59 12.16 -2.70 6.50
N LYS A 60 10.93 -3.23 6.40
CA LYS A 60 10.49 -4.39 7.19
C LYS A 60 11.23 -5.68 6.81
N LEU A 61 11.60 -5.85 5.55
CA LEU A 61 12.46 -6.96 5.14
C LEU A 61 13.86 -6.80 5.73
N ARG A 62 14.41 -5.59 5.69
CA ARG A 62 15.73 -5.29 6.29
C ARG A 62 15.72 -5.54 7.79
N LEU A 63 14.63 -5.21 8.48
CA LEU A 63 14.40 -5.55 9.88
C LEU A 63 14.42 -7.07 10.10
N LEU A 64 13.67 -7.85 9.30
CA LEU A 64 13.68 -9.31 9.39
C LEU A 64 15.07 -9.89 9.14
N GLN A 65 15.80 -9.37 8.15
CA GLN A 65 17.18 -9.78 7.85
C GLN A 65 18.12 -9.50 9.03
N SER A 66 17.94 -8.40 9.75
CA SER A 66 18.70 -8.08 10.97
C SER A 66 18.40 -9.03 12.15
N LEU A 67 17.29 -9.77 12.05
CA LEU A 67 16.85 -10.76 13.02
C LEU A 67 17.02 -12.20 12.49
N LYS A 68 17.63 -12.40 11.32
CA LYS A 68 17.60 -13.68 10.58
C LYS A 68 18.15 -14.86 11.37
N ASP A 69 19.04 -14.65 12.33
CA ASP A 69 19.62 -15.75 13.13
C ASP A 69 18.76 -16.10 14.36
N GLN A 70 17.85 -15.20 14.74
CA GLN A 70 16.97 -15.29 15.92
C GLN A 70 15.49 -15.43 15.57
N ALA A 71 15.11 -15.25 14.30
CA ALA A 71 13.73 -15.28 13.84
C ALA A 71 13.46 -16.42 12.85
N GLU A 72 12.36 -17.14 13.01
CA GLU A 72 11.79 -18.03 11.99
C GLU A 72 10.37 -17.60 11.63
N ILE A 73 9.92 -17.93 10.42
CA ILE A 73 8.68 -17.40 9.85
C ILE A 73 7.66 -18.52 9.67
N ILE A 74 6.45 -18.31 10.19
CA ILE A 74 5.26 -19.11 9.89
C ILE A 74 4.36 -18.29 8.98
N LEU A 75 3.93 -18.90 7.87
CA LEU A 75 2.97 -18.28 6.96
C LEU A 75 1.56 -18.85 7.22
N ALA A 76 0.61 -18.01 7.61
CA ALA A 76 -0.79 -18.39 7.79
C ALA A 76 -1.61 -18.10 6.53
N ILE A 77 -2.44 -19.05 6.11
CA ILE A 77 -3.37 -18.91 4.97
C ILE A 77 -4.71 -19.58 5.30
N TYR A 78 -5.83 -18.91 5.01
CA TYR A 78 -7.16 -19.45 5.28
C TYR A 78 -7.55 -20.51 4.23
N ALA A 79 -7.97 -21.70 4.67
CA ALA A 79 -8.43 -22.78 3.80
C ALA A 79 -9.52 -22.33 2.81
N GLY A 80 -10.50 -21.56 3.28
CA GLY A 80 -11.57 -21.02 2.43
C GLY A 80 -11.05 -20.05 1.36
N ASP A 81 -10.03 -19.24 1.64
CA ASP A 81 -9.45 -18.33 0.63
C ASP A 81 -8.72 -19.11 -0.48
N ILE A 82 -8.17 -20.29 -0.17
CA ILE A 82 -7.60 -21.22 -1.16
C ILE A 82 -8.71 -21.82 -2.02
N GLU A 83 -9.76 -22.35 -1.38
CA GLU A 83 -10.89 -23.00 -2.06
C GLU A 83 -11.60 -22.05 -3.04
N HIS A 84 -11.84 -20.81 -2.63
CA HIS A 84 -12.49 -19.79 -3.45
C HIS A 84 -11.54 -19.04 -4.41
N LYS A 85 -10.26 -19.44 -4.47
CA LYS A 85 -9.22 -18.79 -5.29
C LYS A 85 -9.21 -17.26 -5.11
N LYS A 86 -9.28 -16.81 -3.87
CA LYS A 86 -9.35 -15.38 -3.55
C LYS A 86 -8.17 -14.66 -4.19
N MET A 87 -8.48 -13.58 -4.91
CA MET A 87 -7.48 -12.78 -5.62
C MET A 87 -6.94 -11.67 -4.73
N ARG A 88 -5.62 -11.46 -4.80
CA ARG A 88 -4.96 -10.32 -4.19
C ARG A 88 -4.97 -9.15 -5.18
N ALA A 89 -5.77 -8.13 -4.86
CA ALA A 89 -5.99 -6.97 -5.73
C ALA A 89 -4.70 -6.24 -6.14
N ASP A 90 -3.69 -6.22 -5.26
CA ASP A 90 -2.40 -5.55 -5.55
C ASP A 90 -1.62 -6.17 -6.72
N PHE A 91 -1.71 -7.49 -6.91
CA PHE A 91 -0.85 -8.25 -7.82
C PHE A 91 -1.61 -9.04 -8.88
N GLY A 92 -2.94 -9.17 -8.75
CA GLY A 92 -3.76 -9.94 -9.68
C GLY A 92 -3.45 -11.44 -9.65
N ILE A 93 -2.91 -11.96 -8.54
CA ILE A 93 -2.64 -13.39 -8.32
C ILE A 93 -3.49 -13.94 -7.15
N SER A 94 -3.69 -15.25 -7.09
CA SER A 94 -4.43 -15.87 -6.00
C SER A 94 -3.66 -15.78 -4.66
N TYR A 95 -4.35 -15.88 -3.53
CA TYR A 95 -3.71 -15.92 -2.21
C TYR A 95 -2.76 -17.12 -2.07
N ALA A 96 -3.05 -18.24 -2.72
CA ALA A 96 -2.18 -19.42 -2.74
C ALA A 96 -0.88 -19.16 -3.53
N ASP A 97 -0.98 -18.49 -4.66
CA ASP A 97 0.20 -18.11 -5.47
C ASP A 97 1.04 -17.04 -4.76
N ASP A 98 0.38 -16.05 -4.13
CA ASP A 98 1.04 -15.04 -3.31
C ASP A 98 1.76 -15.65 -2.11
N ALA A 99 1.16 -16.67 -1.47
CA ALA A 99 1.82 -17.43 -0.40
C ALA A 99 3.10 -18.11 -0.89
N MET A 100 3.06 -18.82 -2.02
CA MET A 100 4.26 -19.46 -2.61
C MET A 100 5.32 -18.44 -2.99
N LYS A 101 4.91 -17.32 -3.62
CA LYS A 101 5.81 -16.23 -3.98
C LYS A 101 6.50 -15.66 -2.73
N LEU A 102 5.73 -15.41 -1.66
CA LEU A 102 6.27 -14.88 -0.41
C LEU A 102 7.27 -15.86 0.24
N ILE A 103 7.00 -17.16 0.21
CA ILE A 103 7.95 -18.18 0.69
C ILE A 103 9.26 -18.12 -0.11
N ALA A 104 9.17 -18.07 -1.43
CA ALA A 104 10.33 -18.00 -2.31
C ALA A 104 11.13 -16.71 -2.06
N ASP A 105 10.47 -15.55 -2.00
CA ASP A 105 11.10 -14.26 -1.75
C ASP A 105 11.81 -14.21 -0.39
N LEU A 106 11.16 -14.69 0.68
CA LEU A 106 11.76 -14.73 2.02
C LEU A 106 12.95 -15.69 2.09
N THR A 107 12.85 -16.86 1.46
CA THR A 107 13.93 -17.85 1.42
C THR A 107 15.12 -17.32 0.63
N ALA A 108 14.89 -16.63 -0.49
CA ALA A 108 15.94 -15.99 -1.29
C ALA A 108 16.68 -14.88 -0.52
N LEU A 109 16.00 -14.23 0.44
CA LEU A 109 16.59 -13.26 1.36
C LEU A 109 17.33 -13.89 2.56
N GLY A 110 17.42 -15.23 2.60
CA GLY A 110 18.10 -15.99 3.67
C GLY A 110 17.29 -16.08 4.97
N LEU A 111 15.97 -15.85 4.93
CA LEU A 111 15.09 -15.96 6.09
C LEU A 111 14.56 -17.39 6.20
N LEU A 112 14.58 -17.95 7.42
CA LEU A 112 14.07 -19.30 7.67
C LEU A 112 12.55 -19.29 7.69
N VAL A 113 11.94 -19.85 6.65
CA VAL A 113 10.51 -20.15 6.62
C VAL A 113 10.29 -21.54 7.24
N ARG A 114 9.69 -21.60 8.43
CA ARG A 114 9.37 -22.85 9.13
C ARG A 114 8.35 -23.67 8.36
N GLY A 115 7.39 -22.99 7.73
CA GLY A 115 6.39 -23.59 6.86
C GLY A 115 5.05 -22.83 6.89
N VAL A 116 4.00 -23.52 6.48
CA VAL A 116 2.67 -22.93 6.27
C VAL A 116 1.66 -23.53 7.25
N VAL A 117 0.84 -22.67 7.85
CA VAL A 117 -0.34 -23.07 8.60
C VAL A 117 -1.57 -22.77 7.76
N ILE A 118 -2.29 -23.82 7.36
CA ILE A 118 -3.60 -23.68 6.71
C ILE A 118 -4.64 -23.59 7.82
N THR A 119 -5.23 -22.40 7.98
CA THR A 119 -6.15 -22.09 9.08
C THR A 119 -7.59 -22.37 8.72
N ARG A 120 -8.40 -22.66 9.75
CA ARG A 120 -9.84 -22.97 9.66
C ARG A 120 -10.14 -24.09 8.66
N TYR A 121 -9.27 -25.09 8.60
CA TYR A 121 -9.45 -26.24 7.73
C TYR A 121 -10.64 -27.09 8.18
N THR A 122 -11.51 -27.44 7.24
CA THR A 122 -12.70 -28.28 7.45
C THR A 122 -12.78 -29.49 6.51
N GLY A 123 -11.82 -29.65 5.59
CA GLY A 123 -11.78 -30.77 4.65
C GLY A 123 -11.67 -30.36 3.19
N GLU A 124 -11.40 -29.09 2.91
CA GLU A 124 -11.35 -28.48 1.58
C GLU A 124 -10.35 -29.20 0.67
N ILE A 125 -10.80 -29.62 -0.52
CA ILE A 125 -9.99 -30.38 -1.47
C ILE A 125 -8.84 -29.51 -2.01
N ALA A 126 -9.10 -28.23 -2.29
CA ALA A 126 -8.05 -27.33 -2.78
C ALA A 126 -6.95 -27.13 -1.72
N ALA A 127 -7.31 -27.08 -0.43
CA ALA A 127 -6.34 -26.98 0.66
C ALA A 127 -5.47 -28.24 0.79
N GLN A 128 -6.03 -29.43 0.56
CA GLN A 128 -5.27 -30.68 0.52
C GLN A 128 -4.28 -30.73 -0.67
N GLN A 129 -4.74 -30.31 -1.85
CA GLN A 129 -3.87 -30.22 -3.04
C GLN A 129 -2.75 -29.22 -2.83
N PHE A 130 -3.06 -28.05 -2.24
CA PHE A 130 -2.08 -27.03 -1.90
C PHE A 130 -1.03 -27.55 -0.90
N ARG A 131 -1.46 -28.28 0.14
CA ARG A 131 -0.56 -28.96 1.08
C ARG A 131 0.39 -29.92 0.35
N ARG A 132 -0.13 -30.82 -0.49
CA ARG A 132 0.71 -31.79 -1.24
C ARG A 132 1.71 -31.08 -2.15
N ARG A 133 1.31 -29.98 -2.79
CA ARG A 133 2.19 -29.16 -3.63
C ARG A 133 3.35 -28.57 -2.83
N LEU A 134 3.06 -28.00 -1.65
CA LEU A 134 4.08 -27.42 -0.77
C LEU A 134 5.01 -28.49 -0.19
N GLU A 135 4.47 -29.61 0.29
CA GLU A 135 5.26 -30.73 0.82
C GLU A 135 6.16 -31.35 -0.26
N GLY A 136 5.69 -31.42 -1.50
CA GLY A 136 6.50 -31.84 -2.66
C GLY A 136 7.67 -30.90 -2.97
N GLN A 137 7.64 -29.65 -2.48
CA GLN A 137 8.73 -28.68 -2.55
C GLN A 137 9.56 -28.63 -1.25
N GLY A 138 9.34 -29.58 -0.32
CA GLY A 138 10.03 -29.63 0.98
C GLY A 138 9.52 -28.63 2.02
N ILE A 139 8.40 -27.95 1.76
CA ILE A 139 7.79 -26.98 2.68
C ILE A 139 6.81 -27.74 3.60
N ARG A 140 7.03 -27.63 4.91
CA ARG A 140 6.14 -28.25 5.90
C ARG A 140 4.82 -27.49 6.01
N VAL A 141 3.73 -28.23 6.17
CA VAL A 141 2.38 -27.68 6.27
C VAL A 141 1.65 -28.29 7.46
N TRP A 142 0.94 -27.45 8.20
CA TRP A 142 0.12 -27.84 9.35
C TRP A 142 -1.32 -27.36 9.19
N TYR A 143 -2.26 -28.14 9.71
CA TYR A 143 -3.67 -27.74 9.77
C TYR A 143 -4.03 -27.14 11.12
N HIS A 144 -4.60 -25.94 11.08
CA HIS A 144 -5.38 -25.38 12.18
C HIS A 144 -6.85 -25.46 11.80
N TYR A 145 -7.67 -26.00 12.69
CA TYR A 145 -9.09 -26.22 12.46
C TYR A 145 -9.91 -25.01 12.90
N VAL A 146 -11.20 -25.01 12.56
CA VAL A 146 -12.15 -24.06 13.13
C VAL A 146 -12.20 -24.25 14.65
N THR A 147 -11.81 -23.22 15.40
CA THR A 147 -11.83 -23.25 16.86
C THR A 147 -13.28 -23.13 17.34
N GLN A 148 -13.78 -24.20 17.97
CA GLN A 148 -15.13 -24.20 18.53
C GLN A 148 -15.26 -23.16 19.65
N GLY A 149 -16.44 -22.54 19.74
CA GLY A 149 -16.73 -21.54 20.76
C GLY A 149 -16.12 -20.15 20.51
N TYR A 150 -15.26 -19.98 19.50
CA TYR A 150 -14.62 -18.70 19.21
C TYR A 150 -15.62 -17.65 18.69
N PRO A 151 -15.62 -16.40 19.19
CA PRO A 151 -14.72 -15.84 20.21
C PRO A 151 -15.24 -15.90 21.66
N THR A 152 -16.43 -16.43 21.93
CA THR A 152 -17.16 -16.14 23.18
C THR A 152 -17.00 -17.18 24.29
N ASP A 153 -16.74 -18.44 23.95
CA ASP A 153 -16.67 -19.55 24.91
C ASP A 153 -15.20 -19.90 25.22
N LEU A 154 -14.65 -19.22 26.23
CA LEU A 154 -13.26 -19.35 26.66
C LEU A 154 -12.90 -20.76 27.13
N GLU A 155 -13.83 -21.48 27.76
CA GLU A 155 -13.60 -22.83 28.25
C GLU A 155 -13.34 -23.79 27.08
N THR A 156 -14.17 -23.70 26.03
CA THR A 156 -13.97 -24.51 24.83
C THR A 156 -12.73 -24.06 24.05
N ILE A 157 -12.52 -22.75 23.87
CA ILE A 157 -11.38 -22.20 23.12
C ILE A 157 -10.05 -22.69 23.72
N VAL A 158 -9.88 -22.59 25.03
CA VAL A 158 -8.64 -22.92 25.75
C VAL A 158 -8.67 -24.36 26.28
N SER A 159 -9.03 -25.31 25.41
CA SER A 159 -9.11 -26.74 25.73
C SER A 159 -8.54 -27.61 24.62
N GLU A 160 -8.56 -28.94 24.84
CA GLU A 160 -8.26 -29.94 23.81
C GLU A 160 -9.20 -29.85 22.59
N ALA A 161 -10.46 -29.49 22.80
CA ALA A 161 -11.44 -29.36 21.73
C ALA A 161 -11.26 -28.06 20.92
N GLY A 162 -10.71 -27.02 21.54
CA GLY A 162 -10.37 -25.73 20.93
C GLY A 162 -8.96 -25.72 20.37
N TYR A 163 -8.04 -25.00 21.01
CA TYR A 163 -6.65 -24.89 20.54
C TYR A 163 -5.90 -26.22 20.52
N GLY A 164 -6.19 -27.17 21.41
CA GLY A 164 -5.51 -28.47 21.43
C GLY A 164 -5.76 -29.34 20.20
N LYS A 165 -6.84 -29.07 19.44
CA LYS A 165 -7.13 -29.74 18.17
C LYS A 165 -6.17 -29.30 17.06
N ASN A 166 -5.61 -28.09 17.17
CA ASN A 166 -4.70 -27.57 16.15
C ASN A 166 -3.37 -28.30 16.19
N GLU A 167 -2.75 -28.47 15.02
CA GLU A 167 -1.41 -29.02 14.95
C GLU A 167 -0.39 -28.00 15.50
N TYR A 168 0.43 -28.45 16.46
CA TYR A 168 1.55 -27.67 16.97
C TYR A 168 2.67 -27.57 15.91
N VAL A 169 3.22 -26.37 15.73
CA VAL A 169 4.31 -26.11 14.80
C VAL A 169 5.62 -26.11 15.61
N PRO A 170 6.52 -27.11 15.43
CA PRO A 170 7.76 -27.13 16.19
C PRO A 170 8.70 -26.02 15.73
N VAL A 171 8.97 -25.08 16.62
CA VAL A 171 9.85 -23.92 16.39
C VAL A 171 11.14 -24.01 17.21
N GLN A 172 12.23 -23.45 16.70
CA GLN A 172 13.58 -23.53 17.31
C GLN A 172 14.11 -22.16 17.71
N ARG A 173 13.72 -21.11 16.99
CA ARG A 173 14.18 -19.75 17.23
C ARG A 173 13.30 -19.01 18.24
N PRO A 174 13.87 -18.08 19.03
CA PRO A 174 13.14 -17.35 20.07
C PRO A 174 12.12 -16.36 19.50
N ILE A 175 12.26 -15.91 18.25
CA ILE A 175 11.29 -15.04 17.59
C ILE A 175 10.61 -15.85 16.49
N VAL A 176 9.28 -15.92 16.53
CA VAL A 176 8.46 -16.58 15.53
C VAL A 176 7.58 -15.52 14.88
N VAL A 177 7.94 -15.13 13.66
CA VAL A 177 7.16 -14.15 12.89
C VAL A 177 6.01 -14.87 12.20
N VAL A 178 4.79 -14.47 12.51
CA VAL A 178 3.58 -15.00 11.87
C VAL A 178 3.07 -13.97 10.88
N THR A 179 3.12 -14.31 9.58
CA THR A 179 2.69 -13.43 8.48
C THR A 179 1.66 -14.13 7.58
N ALA A 180 1.12 -13.42 6.59
CA ALA A 180 0.08 -13.94 5.69
C ALA A 180 0.02 -13.17 4.37
N PRO A 181 -0.57 -13.77 3.31
CA PRO A 181 -0.88 -13.07 2.05
C PRO A 181 -1.76 -11.82 2.22
N GLY A 182 -2.64 -11.83 3.24
CA GLY A 182 -3.60 -10.75 3.47
C GLY A 182 -4.25 -10.76 4.86
N PRO A 183 -5.23 -9.85 5.09
CA PRO A 183 -6.02 -9.84 6.31
C PRO A 183 -6.95 -11.06 6.38
N GLY A 184 -7.34 -11.45 7.60
CA GLY A 184 -8.29 -12.54 7.82
C GLY A 184 -7.73 -13.97 7.70
N SER A 185 -6.44 -14.14 7.38
CA SER A 185 -5.80 -15.45 7.22
C SER A 185 -5.53 -16.22 8.53
N GLY A 186 -5.90 -15.66 9.68
CA GLY A 186 -5.79 -16.34 10.98
C GLY A 186 -4.48 -16.14 11.75
N LYS A 187 -3.65 -15.15 11.41
CA LYS A 187 -2.37 -14.86 12.09
C LYS A 187 -2.48 -14.80 13.62
N PHE A 188 -3.43 -14.00 14.12
CA PHE A 188 -3.69 -13.84 15.55
C PHE A 188 -4.02 -15.17 16.24
N ALA A 189 -4.98 -15.93 15.68
CA ALA A 189 -5.39 -17.22 16.22
C ALA A 189 -4.26 -18.25 16.18
N THR A 190 -3.44 -18.25 15.12
CA THR A 190 -2.25 -19.10 15.02
C THR A 190 -1.23 -18.76 16.13
N CYS A 191 -0.99 -17.47 16.42
CA CYS A 191 -0.11 -17.08 17.52
C CYS A 191 -0.61 -17.62 18.87
N LEU A 192 -1.88 -17.39 19.20
CA LEU A 192 -2.46 -17.84 20.47
C LEU A 192 -2.49 -19.37 20.59
N SER A 193 -2.84 -20.08 19.51
CA SER A 193 -2.78 -21.53 19.42
C SER A 193 -1.38 -22.06 19.73
N GLN A 194 -0.33 -21.45 19.15
CA GLN A 194 1.04 -21.86 19.43
C GLN A 194 1.45 -21.59 20.88
N ILE A 195 1.10 -20.42 21.43
CA ILE A 195 1.38 -20.11 22.84
C ILE A 195 0.70 -21.12 23.76
N TYR A 196 -0.55 -21.51 23.47
CA TYR A 196 -1.25 -22.55 24.23
C TYR A 196 -0.47 -23.87 24.26
N HIS A 197 0.04 -24.32 23.11
CA HIS A 197 0.86 -25.53 23.05
C HIS A 197 2.21 -25.38 23.76
N GLU A 198 2.86 -24.21 23.73
CA GLU A 198 4.09 -23.97 24.49
C GLU A 198 3.86 -24.10 26.00
N TYR A 199 2.81 -23.45 26.52
CA TYR A 199 2.48 -23.52 27.94
C TYR A 199 2.10 -24.93 28.39
N ARG A 200 1.36 -25.67 27.57
CA ARG A 200 1.07 -27.09 27.83
C ARG A 200 2.30 -27.99 27.89
N ARG A 201 3.35 -27.60 27.18
CA ARG A 201 4.65 -28.31 27.17
C ARG A 201 5.60 -27.79 28.26
N GLY A 202 5.14 -26.88 29.12
CA GLY A 202 5.92 -26.32 30.23
C GLY A 202 6.84 -25.16 29.85
N PHE A 203 6.71 -24.61 28.64
CA PHE A 203 7.51 -23.48 28.17
C PHE A 203 6.70 -22.18 28.22
N LYS A 204 7.35 -21.09 28.64
CA LYS A 204 6.77 -19.75 28.55
C LYS A 204 6.90 -19.23 27.11
N ALA A 205 5.86 -18.53 26.65
CA ALA A 205 5.85 -17.87 25.35
C ALA A 205 5.05 -16.57 25.40
N GLY A 206 5.46 -15.62 24.56
CA GLY A 206 4.95 -14.26 24.44
C GLY A 206 4.13 -14.07 23.18
N TYR A 207 3.18 -13.13 23.21
CA TYR A 207 2.54 -12.59 22.01
C TYR A 207 2.98 -11.15 21.78
N ALA A 208 3.20 -10.70 20.55
CA ALA A 208 3.25 -9.28 20.25
C ALA A 208 2.68 -9.02 18.87
N LYS A 209 2.28 -7.77 18.64
CA LYS A 209 1.81 -7.31 17.33
C LYS A 209 2.74 -6.25 16.77
N PHE A 210 3.16 -6.45 15.53
CA PHE A 210 3.91 -5.47 14.76
C PHE A 210 3.04 -4.93 13.64
N GLU A 211 2.56 -3.70 13.83
CA GLU A 211 1.88 -2.90 12.82
C GLU A 211 2.54 -1.54 12.70
N THR A 212 2.58 -1.02 11.49
CA THR A 212 3.21 0.26 11.17
C THR A 212 2.33 1.43 11.56
N PHE A 213 1.02 1.29 11.33
CA PHE A 213 0.03 2.33 11.56
C PHE A 213 -1.19 1.76 12.29
N PRO A 214 -1.87 2.56 13.14
CA PRO A 214 -1.50 3.93 13.50
C PRO A 214 -0.21 4.01 14.35
N VAL A 215 0.40 5.20 14.40
CA VAL A 215 1.61 5.45 15.19
C VAL A 215 1.19 5.85 16.60
N TRP A 216 1.34 4.91 17.53
CA TRP A 216 0.78 4.98 18.89
C TRP A 216 1.26 6.19 19.71
N ASN A 217 2.49 6.65 19.49
CA ASN A 217 3.11 7.75 20.22
C ASN A 217 2.99 9.11 19.52
N LEU A 218 2.19 9.21 18.45
CA LEU A 218 1.79 10.48 17.85
C LEU A 218 0.34 10.80 18.20
N PRO A 219 -0.06 12.09 18.23
CA PRO A 219 -1.45 12.47 18.45
C PRO A 219 -2.42 11.83 17.46
N LEU A 220 -3.67 11.64 17.87
CA LEU A 220 -4.73 11.09 17.02
C LEU A 220 -4.90 11.89 15.71
N GLU A 221 -4.85 13.21 15.83
CA GLU A 221 -5.01 14.16 14.72
C GLU A 221 -3.69 14.46 13.99
N HIS A 222 -2.61 13.74 14.32
CA HIS A 222 -1.37 13.87 13.58
C HIS A 222 -1.62 13.49 12.11
N PRO A 223 -1.22 14.31 11.11
CA PRO A 223 -1.47 14.03 9.70
C PRO A 223 -1.04 12.63 9.23
N LEU A 224 0.02 12.07 9.82
CA LEU A 224 0.46 10.70 9.56
C LEU A 224 -0.59 9.64 9.95
N ASN A 225 -1.24 9.80 11.11
CA ASN A 225 -2.30 8.91 11.55
C ASN A 225 -3.56 9.09 10.69
N VAL A 226 -3.92 10.34 10.37
CA VAL A 226 -5.05 10.66 9.49
C VAL A 226 -4.83 10.13 8.06
N ALA A 227 -3.59 10.17 7.55
CA ALA A 227 -3.25 9.60 6.25
C ALA A 227 -3.46 8.08 6.20
N TYR A 228 -3.17 7.38 7.31
CA TYR A 228 -3.48 5.96 7.42
C TYR A 228 -5.00 5.71 7.39
N GLU A 229 -5.78 6.48 8.17
CA GLU A 229 -7.25 6.39 8.17
C GLU A 229 -7.84 6.66 6.77
N ALA A 230 -7.28 7.62 6.04
CA ALA A 230 -7.65 7.90 4.65
C ALA A 230 -7.29 6.75 3.69
N ALA A 231 -6.26 5.96 4.00
CA ALA A 231 -5.87 4.79 3.20
C ALA A 231 -6.68 3.52 3.53
N THR A 232 -7.38 3.49 4.67
CA THR A 232 -8.16 2.34 5.16
C THR A 232 -9.65 2.64 5.30
N VAL A 233 -10.14 3.75 4.74
CA VAL A 233 -11.53 4.21 4.92
C VAL A 233 -12.57 3.14 4.55
N GLU A 234 -12.30 2.35 3.51
CA GLU A 234 -13.13 1.22 3.05
C GLU A 234 -13.15 0.05 4.06
N LEU A 235 -12.03 -0.18 4.77
CA LEU A 235 -11.91 -1.23 5.79
C LEU A 235 -12.61 -0.87 7.10
N LYS A 236 -13.13 0.36 7.21
CA LYS A 236 -13.77 0.91 8.41
C LYS A 236 -12.88 0.83 9.66
N ASP A 237 -11.57 0.80 9.46
CA ASP A 237 -10.59 0.92 10.54
C ASP A 237 -10.54 2.40 10.93
N CYS A 238 -10.91 2.70 12.17
CA CYS A 238 -10.97 4.06 12.70
C CYS A 238 -9.92 4.22 13.80
N ASN A 239 -9.06 5.23 13.67
CA ASN A 239 -8.12 5.57 14.73
C ASN A 239 -8.86 6.12 15.95
N MET A 240 -8.40 5.78 17.14
CA MET A 240 -8.97 6.26 18.40
C MET A 240 -7.91 6.30 19.51
N ILE A 241 -8.22 6.98 20.61
CA ILE A 241 -7.40 6.88 21.82
C ILE A 241 -7.57 5.49 22.42
N ASP A 242 -6.47 4.86 22.83
CA ASP A 242 -6.48 3.61 23.58
C ASP A 242 -7.02 3.87 25.00
N PRO A 243 -8.28 3.49 25.32
CA PRO A 243 -8.86 3.76 26.62
C PRO A 243 -8.18 2.95 27.73
N TYR A 244 -7.68 1.75 27.40
CA TYR A 244 -7.03 0.87 28.37
C TYR A 244 -5.66 1.41 28.78
N HIS A 245 -4.89 1.96 27.84
CA HIS A 245 -3.59 2.57 28.15
C HIS A 245 -3.76 3.86 28.98
N LEU A 246 -4.78 4.65 28.64
CA LEU A 246 -5.12 5.86 29.40
C LEU A 246 -5.52 5.51 30.84
N GLN A 247 -6.36 4.49 31.04
CA GLN A 247 -6.77 4.04 32.36
C GLN A 247 -5.61 3.46 33.19
N ALA A 248 -4.73 2.66 32.55
CA ALA A 248 -3.66 1.97 33.26
C ALA A 248 -2.47 2.88 33.61
N TYR A 249 -2.18 3.89 32.78
CA TYR A 249 -0.95 4.68 32.89
C TYR A 249 -1.16 6.20 32.89
N GLY A 250 -2.39 6.70 32.70
CA GLY A 250 -2.66 8.13 32.56
C GLY A 250 -2.06 8.75 31.30
N LYS A 251 -1.73 7.94 30.28
CA LYS A 251 -1.05 8.37 29.06
C LYS A 251 -1.92 8.16 27.83
N THR A 252 -2.12 9.23 27.08
CA THR A 252 -2.83 9.19 25.79
C THR A 252 -1.95 8.53 24.73
N THR A 253 -2.47 7.50 24.09
CA THR A 253 -1.83 6.80 22.97
C THR A 253 -2.89 6.47 21.91
N VAL A 254 -2.45 6.28 20.67
CA VAL A 254 -3.35 6.01 19.54
C VAL A 254 -3.37 4.53 19.20
N ASN A 255 -4.56 3.99 19.03
CA ASN A 255 -4.81 2.66 18.50
C ASN A 255 -5.97 2.75 17.49
N TYR A 256 -6.56 1.63 17.10
CA TYR A 256 -7.72 1.60 16.22
C TYR A 256 -8.77 0.62 16.73
N ASN A 257 -10.03 0.85 16.34
CA ASN A 257 -11.20 0.16 16.87
C ASN A 257 -11.06 -1.36 16.97
N ARG A 258 -10.58 -2.03 15.90
CA ARG A 258 -10.50 -3.50 15.86
C ARG A 258 -9.62 -4.09 16.97
N ASP A 259 -8.49 -3.45 17.25
CA ASP A 259 -7.55 -3.92 18.28
C ASP A 259 -8.03 -3.56 19.68
N VAL A 260 -8.65 -2.39 19.84
CA VAL A 260 -9.31 -1.99 21.09
C VAL A 260 -10.44 -2.95 21.44
N ASP A 261 -11.28 -3.31 20.47
CA ASP A 261 -12.40 -4.24 20.65
C ASP A 261 -11.93 -5.68 20.91
N ALA A 262 -10.80 -6.09 20.32
CA ALA A 262 -10.25 -7.43 20.48
C ALA A 262 -9.45 -7.62 21.78
N TYR A 263 -8.97 -6.55 22.42
CA TYR A 263 -8.10 -6.63 23.59
C TYR A 263 -8.71 -7.39 24.79
N PRO A 264 -9.98 -7.15 25.20
CA PRO A 264 -10.59 -7.89 26.31
C PRO A 264 -10.58 -9.40 26.10
N LEU A 265 -10.86 -9.83 24.86
CA LEU A 265 -10.83 -11.24 24.50
C LEU A 265 -9.41 -11.81 24.60
N LEU A 266 -8.41 -11.09 24.07
CA LEU A 266 -7.02 -11.52 24.19
C LEU A 266 -6.63 -11.70 25.65
N LYS A 267 -6.94 -10.71 26.48
CA LYS A 267 -6.63 -10.74 27.92
C LYS A 267 -7.25 -11.98 28.58
N ALA A 268 -8.52 -12.26 28.32
CA ALA A 268 -9.22 -13.39 28.91
C ALA A 268 -8.66 -14.75 28.42
N ILE A 269 -8.36 -14.88 27.12
CA ILE A 269 -7.70 -16.08 26.58
C ILE A 269 -6.33 -16.26 27.21
N TRP A 270 -5.55 -15.19 27.38
CA TRP A 270 -4.23 -15.24 27.97
C TRP A 270 -4.28 -15.73 29.43
N GLU A 271 -5.14 -15.12 30.24
CA GLU A 271 -5.27 -15.45 31.66
C GLU A 271 -5.73 -16.91 31.83
N LYS A 272 -6.66 -17.38 31.00
CA LYS A 272 -7.11 -18.77 30.98
C LYS A 272 -6.03 -19.76 30.53
N MET A 273 -5.25 -19.40 29.52
CA MET A 273 -4.21 -20.26 28.94
C MET A 273 -3.00 -20.42 29.87
N THR A 274 -2.65 -19.34 30.58
CA THR A 274 -1.43 -19.28 31.38
C THR A 274 -1.65 -19.47 32.87
N ASN A 275 -2.91 -19.47 33.33
CA ASN A 275 -3.30 -19.42 34.75
C ASN A 275 -2.58 -18.30 35.52
N GLY A 276 -2.37 -17.15 34.87
CA GLY A 276 -1.66 -16.01 35.44
C GLY A 276 -2.06 -14.70 34.75
N ASP A 277 -1.60 -13.58 35.31
CA ASP A 277 -1.99 -12.26 34.84
C ASP A 277 -1.52 -11.99 33.40
N CYS A 278 -2.38 -11.34 32.61
CA CYS A 278 -1.99 -10.85 31.30
C CYS A 278 -0.87 -9.80 31.43
N PRO A 279 0.26 -9.95 30.72
CA PRO A 279 1.39 -9.00 30.81
C PRO A 279 1.10 -7.66 30.11
N TYR A 280 -0.01 -7.55 29.39
CA TYR A 280 -0.44 -6.37 28.68
C TYR A 280 -1.59 -5.72 29.42
N LYS A 281 -1.50 -4.40 29.66
CA LYS A 281 -2.61 -3.63 30.22
C LYS A 281 -3.42 -2.90 29.15
N SER A 282 -2.96 -2.91 27.89
CA SER A 282 -3.65 -2.30 26.75
C SER A 282 -3.18 -2.90 25.41
N PRO A 283 -3.91 -2.67 24.29
CA PRO A 283 -3.43 -3.02 22.96
C PRO A 283 -2.15 -2.25 22.56
N THR A 284 -1.93 -1.05 23.09
CA THR A 284 -0.63 -0.36 22.93
C THR A 284 0.53 -1.15 23.57
N ASP A 285 0.33 -1.79 24.73
CA ASP A 285 1.35 -2.66 25.34
C ASP A 285 1.61 -3.93 24.51
N MET A 286 0.58 -4.46 23.83
CA MET A 286 0.71 -5.61 22.91
C MET A 286 1.58 -5.27 21.69
N GLY A 287 1.56 -4.00 21.27
CA GLY A 287 2.35 -3.48 20.17
C GLY A 287 3.85 -3.48 20.44
N VAL A 288 4.64 -3.61 19.37
CA VAL A 288 6.10 -3.38 19.39
C VAL A 288 6.54 -2.27 18.43
N ASN A 289 5.60 -1.51 17.86
CA ASN A 289 5.89 -0.51 16.83
C ASN A 289 6.80 0.63 17.36
N ARG A 290 7.88 0.91 16.63
CA ARG A 290 8.84 1.98 16.90
C ARG A 290 8.96 2.98 15.75
N ILE A 291 8.04 2.98 14.79
CA ILE A 291 8.18 3.85 13.60
C ILE A 291 8.25 5.34 13.94
N GLY A 292 7.49 5.80 14.95
CA GLY A 292 7.54 7.21 15.38
C GLY A 292 8.92 7.67 15.85
N PHE A 293 9.79 6.75 16.28
CA PHE A 293 11.15 7.06 16.74
C PHE A 293 12.13 7.28 15.57
N GLY A 294 11.79 6.81 14.38
CA GLY A 294 12.55 7.06 13.15
C GLY A 294 12.30 8.45 12.55
N ILE A 295 11.31 9.20 13.03
CA ILE A 295 11.03 10.56 12.56
C ILE A 295 12.15 11.50 13.03
N ILE A 296 12.75 12.22 12.08
CA ILE A 296 13.82 13.20 12.32
C ILE A 296 13.40 14.64 11.96
N ASP A 297 12.36 14.80 11.14
CA ASP A 297 11.72 16.09 10.86
C ASP A 297 10.20 15.89 10.74
N ASP A 298 9.49 16.27 11.81
CA ASP A 298 8.05 16.12 11.93
C ASP A 298 7.28 17.01 10.92
N ASN A 299 7.81 18.19 10.58
CA ASN A 299 7.15 19.10 9.64
C ASN A 299 7.12 18.51 8.23
N LEU A 300 8.21 17.86 7.80
CA LEU A 300 8.25 17.15 6.52
C LEU A 300 7.27 15.98 6.49
N VAL A 301 7.20 15.21 7.57
CA VAL A 301 6.25 14.09 7.70
C VAL A 301 4.80 14.59 7.66
N ARG A 302 4.49 15.67 8.39
CA ARG A 302 3.15 16.30 8.37
C ARG A 302 2.76 16.73 6.96
N ASN A 303 3.64 17.46 6.27
CA ASN A 303 3.36 17.95 4.92
C ASN A 303 3.18 16.80 3.92
N ALA A 304 4.05 15.79 3.97
CA ALA A 304 3.96 14.63 3.10
C ALA A 304 2.68 13.80 3.35
N SER A 305 2.30 13.64 4.61
CA SER A 305 1.08 12.93 5.01
C SER A 305 -0.19 13.69 4.60
N LYS A 306 -0.23 15.03 4.74
CA LYS A 306 -1.32 15.88 4.21
C LYS A 306 -1.50 15.68 2.70
N GLN A 307 -0.41 15.63 1.94
CA GLN A 307 -0.46 15.36 0.50
C GLN A 307 -0.98 13.95 0.17
N GLU A 308 -0.70 12.94 1.01
CA GLU A 308 -1.32 11.61 0.87
C GLU A 308 -2.82 11.63 1.17
N VAL A 309 -3.29 12.38 2.16
CA VAL A 309 -4.74 12.53 2.43
C VAL A 309 -5.45 13.13 1.21
N ILE A 310 -4.92 14.21 0.63
CA ILE A 310 -5.48 14.82 -0.60
C ILE A 310 -5.49 13.82 -1.76
N ARG A 311 -4.39 13.06 -1.93
CA ARG A 311 -4.28 12.03 -2.98
C ARG A 311 -5.34 10.94 -2.83
N ARG A 312 -5.57 10.47 -1.60
CA ARG A 312 -6.59 9.46 -1.30
C ARG A 312 -7.99 10.00 -1.53
N PHE A 313 -8.25 11.23 -1.12
CA PHE A 313 -9.52 11.90 -1.35
C PHE A 313 -9.86 12.01 -2.85
N LEU A 314 -8.94 12.53 -3.67
CA LEU A 314 -9.14 12.67 -5.12
C LEU A 314 -9.35 11.31 -5.81
N ARG A 315 -8.64 10.27 -5.36
CA ARG A 315 -8.86 8.91 -5.87
C ARG A 315 -10.25 8.40 -5.52
N LEU A 316 -10.67 8.54 -4.25
CA LEU A 316 -11.99 8.11 -3.80
C LEU A 316 -13.12 8.86 -4.52
N GLN A 317 -12.92 10.14 -4.87
CA GLN A 317 -13.88 10.86 -5.71
C GLN A 317 -14.05 10.21 -7.08
N CYS A 318 -12.95 9.75 -7.71
CA CYS A 318 -13.03 9.01 -8.97
C CYS A 318 -13.72 7.65 -8.77
N ASP A 319 -13.33 6.90 -7.73
CA ASP A 319 -13.92 5.60 -7.42
C ASP A 319 -15.43 5.72 -7.13
N PHE A 320 -15.88 6.81 -6.48
CA PHE A 320 -17.30 7.11 -6.27
C PHE A 320 -18.04 7.43 -7.57
N THR A 321 -17.44 8.23 -8.46
CA THR A 321 -18.00 8.51 -9.79
C THR A 321 -18.13 7.26 -10.65
N ASP A 322 -17.19 6.32 -10.53
CA ASP A 322 -17.21 5.02 -11.21
C ASP A 322 -18.13 3.98 -10.52
N GLY A 323 -18.78 4.34 -9.41
CA GLY A 323 -19.66 3.45 -8.64
C GLY A 323 -18.93 2.35 -7.87
N MET A 324 -17.61 2.50 -7.67
CA MET A 324 -16.76 1.57 -6.91
C MET A 324 -16.70 1.91 -5.40
N ALA A 325 -17.08 3.13 -5.01
CA ALA A 325 -17.16 3.56 -3.62
C ALA A 325 -18.58 4.02 -3.25
N ASP A 326 -18.96 3.82 -1.98
CA ASP A 326 -20.26 4.25 -1.46
C ASP A 326 -20.22 5.67 -0.87
N ARG A 327 -21.41 6.23 -0.61
CA ARG A 327 -21.57 7.59 -0.06
C ARG A 327 -20.97 7.73 1.33
N ASP A 328 -21.01 6.69 2.15
CA ASP A 328 -20.47 6.70 3.50
C ASP A 328 -18.94 6.80 3.51
N THR A 329 -18.28 6.08 2.59
CA THR A 329 -16.83 6.13 2.36
C THR A 329 -16.41 7.53 1.94
N MET A 330 -17.17 8.16 1.02
CA MET A 330 -16.92 9.54 0.62
C MET A 330 -17.10 10.55 1.77
N ASN A 331 -18.20 10.45 2.52
CA ASN A 331 -18.46 11.33 3.66
C ASN A 331 -17.33 11.27 4.70
N ARG A 332 -16.79 10.07 4.95
CA ARG A 332 -15.64 9.87 5.83
C ARG A 332 -14.38 10.54 5.28
N ALA A 333 -14.08 10.35 4.00
CA ALA A 333 -12.94 10.99 3.36
C ALA A 333 -13.01 12.53 3.41
N GLU A 334 -14.20 13.11 3.19
CA GLU A 334 -14.44 14.55 3.36
C GLU A 334 -14.25 15.02 4.81
N ALA A 335 -14.66 14.22 5.79
CA ALA A 335 -14.45 14.53 7.20
C ALA A 335 -12.96 14.55 7.55
N LEU A 336 -12.14 13.66 6.97
CA LEU A 336 -10.69 13.65 7.17
C LEU A 336 -10.00 14.87 6.54
N MET A 337 -10.44 15.29 5.34
CA MET A 337 -9.98 16.54 4.72
C MET A 337 -10.30 17.75 5.62
N ARG A 338 -11.54 17.84 6.11
CA ARG A 338 -11.97 18.92 7.03
C ARG A 338 -11.18 18.91 8.34
N LYS A 339 -10.93 17.74 8.93
CA LYS A 339 -10.16 17.55 10.16
C LYS A 339 -8.74 18.14 10.07
N LEU A 340 -8.14 18.12 8.88
CA LEU A 340 -6.81 18.68 8.63
C LEU A 340 -6.83 20.05 7.94
N GLU A 341 -8.02 20.65 7.79
CA GLU A 341 -8.24 21.93 7.10
C GLU A 341 -7.70 21.94 5.66
N LEU A 342 -7.81 20.81 4.97
CA LEU A 342 -7.26 20.63 3.62
C LEU A 342 -8.26 20.95 2.53
N LYS A 343 -7.73 21.46 1.41
CA LYS A 343 -8.42 21.63 0.13
C LYS A 343 -7.73 20.82 -0.96
N THR A 344 -8.43 20.51 -2.05
CA THR A 344 -7.79 19.78 -3.16
C THR A 344 -6.67 20.60 -3.79
N GLU A 345 -6.81 21.92 -3.77
CA GLU A 345 -5.91 22.93 -4.31
C GLU A 345 -4.60 23.02 -3.53
N ASP A 346 -4.54 22.53 -2.29
CA ASP A 346 -3.29 22.42 -1.52
C ASP A 346 -2.29 21.44 -2.18
N ARG A 347 -2.76 20.64 -3.14
CA ARG A 347 -1.91 19.84 -4.03
C ARG A 347 -1.58 20.65 -5.28
N ILE A 348 -0.33 21.12 -5.36
CA ILE A 348 0.15 22.11 -6.33
C ILE A 348 -0.24 21.83 -7.80
N PRO A 349 -0.13 20.61 -8.36
CA PRO A 349 -0.53 20.37 -9.75
C PRO A 349 -2.02 20.55 -10.06
N VAL A 350 -2.90 20.56 -9.06
CA VAL A 350 -4.36 20.61 -9.26
C VAL A 350 -4.78 21.90 -9.95
N GLU A 351 -4.42 23.04 -9.38
CA GLU A 351 -4.79 24.35 -9.91
C GLU A 351 -4.18 24.58 -11.31
N ALA A 352 -2.91 24.21 -11.49
CA ALA A 352 -2.23 24.34 -12.78
C ALA A 352 -2.88 23.53 -13.90
N ALA A 353 -3.33 22.31 -13.61
CA ALA A 353 -4.02 21.47 -14.59
C ALA A 353 -5.39 22.07 -14.97
N ARG A 354 -6.15 22.54 -13.98
CA ARG A 354 -7.45 23.19 -14.18
C ARG A 354 -7.31 24.49 -14.98
N GLN A 355 -6.31 25.31 -14.68
CA GLN A 355 -6.01 26.53 -15.44
C GLN A 355 -5.58 26.22 -16.88
N ALA A 356 -4.81 25.14 -17.10
CA ALA A 356 -4.44 24.70 -18.44
C ALA A 356 -5.67 24.30 -19.28
N ALA A 357 -6.62 23.59 -18.68
CA ALA A 357 -7.89 23.27 -19.34
C ALA A 357 -8.70 24.54 -19.64
N GLN A 358 -8.85 25.46 -18.67
CA GLN A 358 -9.61 26.69 -18.85
C GLN A 358 -9.00 27.58 -19.95
N THR A 359 -7.68 27.78 -19.93
CA THR A 359 -6.96 28.57 -20.95
C THR A 359 -7.10 27.96 -22.35
N ALA A 360 -7.11 26.62 -22.45
CA ALA A 360 -7.34 25.95 -23.72
C ALA A 360 -8.76 26.19 -24.24
N LYS A 361 -9.76 26.08 -23.35
CA LYS A 361 -11.17 26.35 -23.67
C LYS A 361 -11.37 27.78 -24.17
N ASP A 362 -10.82 28.77 -23.47
CA ASP A 362 -10.96 30.19 -23.83
C ASP A 362 -10.28 30.51 -25.18
N ALA A 363 -9.23 29.76 -25.53
CA ALA A 363 -8.54 29.87 -26.81
C ALA A 363 -9.17 29.05 -27.94
N GLY A 364 -10.30 28.36 -27.71
CA GLY A 364 -10.92 27.45 -28.68
C GLY A 364 -10.03 26.25 -29.05
N LYS A 365 -9.13 25.86 -28.14
CA LYS A 365 -8.17 24.78 -28.33
C LYS A 365 -8.60 23.56 -27.53
N GLY A 366 -8.30 22.39 -28.06
CA GLY A 366 -8.75 21.11 -27.52
C GLY A 366 -9.05 20.16 -28.68
N LYS A 367 -9.69 19.04 -28.37
CA LYS A 367 -10.12 18.09 -29.40
C LYS A 367 -11.41 18.57 -30.06
N ALA A 368 -11.57 18.28 -31.36
CA ALA A 368 -12.76 18.61 -32.14
C ALA A 368 -13.12 20.10 -32.06
N GLY A 369 -12.13 20.96 -32.31
CA GLY A 369 -12.32 22.42 -32.33
C GLY A 369 -12.61 23.04 -30.97
N GLY A 370 -12.14 22.42 -29.88
CA GLY A 370 -12.34 22.93 -28.51
C GLY A 370 -13.62 22.47 -27.82
N ASN A 371 -14.38 21.55 -28.44
CA ASN A 371 -15.58 20.97 -27.81
C ASN A 371 -15.26 20.05 -26.63
N ILE A 372 -14.09 19.40 -26.66
CA ILE A 372 -13.61 18.54 -25.58
C ILE A 372 -12.26 19.08 -25.13
N VAL A 373 -12.21 19.58 -23.90
CA VAL A 373 -11.01 20.21 -23.33
C VAL A 373 -10.61 19.51 -22.04
N SER A 374 -9.35 19.12 -21.97
CA SER A 374 -8.74 18.56 -20.76
C SER A 374 -7.34 19.13 -20.55
N GLY A 375 -6.97 19.27 -19.29
CA GLY A 375 -5.68 19.74 -18.84
C GLY A 375 -4.97 18.69 -17.99
N ALA A 376 -3.64 18.77 -17.98
CA ALA A 376 -2.79 18.02 -17.08
C ALA A 376 -1.63 18.90 -16.62
N ALA A 377 -1.12 18.64 -15.42
CA ALA A 377 0.06 19.31 -14.91
C ALA A 377 0.93 18.36 -14.10
N ILE A 378 2.25 18.59 -14.17
CA ILE A 378 3.27 17.87 -13.42
C ILE A 378 4.13 18.87 -12.65
N GLN A 379 4.37 18.57 -11.37
CA GLN A 379 5.38 19.24 -10.57
C GLN A 379 6.69 18.45 -10.64
N LEU A 380 7.72 19.07 -11.21
CA LEU A 380 9.06 18.52 -11.29
C LEU A 380 9.77 18.57 -9.93
N LYS A 381 10.86 17.81 -9.80
CA LYS A 381 11.64 17.70 -8.55
C LYS A 381 12.24 19.03 -8.07
N ASP A 382 12.48 19.95 -9.00
CA ASP A 382 12.97 21.30 -8.72
C ASP A 382 11.84 22.31 -8.44
N GLY A 383 10.59 21.85 -8.39
CA GLY A 383 9.41 22.66 -8.10
C GLY A 383 8.78 23.31 -9.33
N ARG A 384 9.40 23.27 -10.52
CA ARG A 384 8.79 23.80 -11.75
C ARG A 384 7.51 23.04 -12.09
N ILE A 385 6.50 23.79 -12.55
CA ILE A 385 5.23 23.23 -13.01
C ILE A 385 5.21 23.24 -14.53
N VAL A 386 4.90 22.08 -15.12
CA VAL A 386 4.73 21.93 -16.56
C VAL A 386 3.32 21.47 -16.83
N THR A 387 2.65 22.11 -17.79
CA THR A 387 1.27 21.80 -18.15
C THR A 387 1.19 21.18 -19.53
N GLY A 388 0.08 20.48 -19.77
CA GLY A 388 -0.32 19.96 -21.06
C GLY A 388 -1.82 20.10 -21.24
N ARG A 389 -2.26 20.14 -22.49
CA ARG A 389 -3.67 20.13 -22.88
C ARG A 389 -3.88 19.10 -23.97
N ASN A 390 -5.10 18.62 -24.11
CA ASN A 390 -5.42 17.74 -25.23
C ASN A 390 -5.44 18.50 -26.57
N SER A 391 -5.24 17.75 -27.64
CA SER A 391 -5.43 18.15 -29.04
C SER A 391 -6.06 16.99 -29.81
N ASP A 392 -6.23 17.15 -31.13
CA ASP A 392 -6.65 16.06 -32.00
C ASP A 392 -5.60 14.93 -32.06
N ASP A 393 -4.32 15.27 -31.84
CA ASP A 393 -3.20 14.32 -31.87
C ASP A 393 -2.92 13.67 -30.50
N LEU A 394 -3.06 14.40 -29.40
CA LEU A 394 -2.54 13.99 -28.09
C LEU A 394 -3.55 14.15 -26.95
N HIS A 395 -3.52 13.22 -26.00
CA HIS A 395 -4.11 13.40 -24.69
C HIS A 395 -3.36 14.48 -23.89
N ALA A 396 -4.04 15.13 -22.95
CA ALA A 396 -3.42 16.16 -22.11
C ALA A 396 -2.24 15.60 -21.30
N CYS A 397 -2.35 14.36 -20.81
CA CYS A 397 -1.28 13.66 -20.09
C CYS A 397 -0.02 13.46 -20.96
N ALA A 398 -0.20 12.96 -22.19
CA ALA A 398 0.89 12.77 -23.15
C ALA A 398 1.57 14.10 -23.50
N ALA A 399 0.78 15.15 -23.80
CA ALA A 399 1.31 16.48 -24.09
C ALA A 399 2.10 17.06 -22.90
N MET A 400 1.59 16.93 -21.68
CA MET A 400 2.26 17.35 -20.46
C MET A 400 3.61 16.64 -20.30
N MET A 401 3.67 15.33 -20.54
CA MET A 401 4.94 14.58 -20.47
C MET A 401 5.94 15.07 -21.50
N LEU A 402 5.53 15.22 -22.77
CA LEU A 402 6.41 15.70 -23.84
C LEU A 402 6.96 17.10 -23.50
N ASN A 403 6.11 17.99 -23.01
CA ASN A 403 6.52 19.32 -22.55
C ASN A 403 7.53 19.24 -21.40
N ALA A 404 7.32 18.34 -20.45
CA ALA A 404 8.19 18.18 -19.29
C ALA A 404 9.59 17.69 -19.69
N ILE A 405 9.68 16.66 -20.55
CA ILE A 405 10.97 16.15 -21.01
C ILE A 405 11.69 17.14 -21.93
N LYS A 406 10.97 17.96 -22.72
CA LYS A 406 11.56 19.05 -23.50
C LYS A 406 12.18 20.09 -22.59
N LEU A 407 11.47 20.52 -21.55
CA LEU A 407 11.97 21.48 -20.58
C LEU A 407 13.22 20.95 -19.86
N LEU A 408 13.23 19.67 -19.47
CA LEU A 408 14.38 19.02 -18.82
C LEU A 408 15.58 18.84 -19.75
N ALA A 409 15.34 18.66 -21.04
CA ALA A 409 16.36 18.54 -22.08
C ALA A 409 16.84 19.89 -22.65
N GLY A 410 16.19 21.01 -22.29
CA GLY A 410 16.48 22.32 -22.88
C GLY A 410 16.05 22.44 -24.35
N ILE A 411 15.06 21.65 -24.77
CA ILE A 411 14.56 21.61 -26.16
C ILE A 411 13.43 22.65 -26.32
N PRO A 412 13.49 23.54 -27.33
CA PRO A 412 12.43 24.51 -27.60
C PRO A 412 11.03 23.90 -27.82
N GLU A 413 9.99 24.60 -27.38
CA GLU A 413 8.59 24.15 -27.46
C GLU A 413 8.12 23.87 -28.90
N GLN A 414 8.71 24.50 -29.90
CA GLN A 414 8.30 24.36 -31.30
C GLN A 414 8.83 23.06 -31.95
N ILE A 415 9.81 22.37 -31.34
CA ILE A 415 10.40 21.16 -31.92
C ILE A 415 9.50 19.95 -31.62
N PRO A 416 8.92 19.28 -32.63
CA PRO A 416 8.14 18.07 -32.42
C PRO A 416 9.06 16.92 -32.01
N LEU A 417 8.70 16.21 -30.95
CA LEU A 417 9.43 15.01 -30.50
C LEU A 417 8.90 13.73 -31.14
N ILE A 418 7.63 13.71 -31.54
CA ILE A 418 7.01 12.60 -32.27
C ILE A 418 6.72 13.08 -33.69
N ALA A 419 7.21 12.35 -34.69
CA ALA A 419 6.94 12.71 -36.08
C ALA A 419 5.44 12.60 -36.39
N GLN A 420 4.89 13.56 -37.15
CA GLN A 420 3.47 13.56 -37.49
C GLN A 420 3.03 12.29 -38.23
N THR A 421 3.90 11.71 -39.05
CA THR A 421 3.66 10.45 -39.76
C THR A 421 3.46 9.27 -38.82
N ILE A 422 4.14 9.24 -37.67
CA ILE A 422 3.97 8.20 -36.64
C ILE A 422 2.62 8.38 -35.95
N ILE A 423 2.26 9.62 -35.58
CA ILE A 423 0.96 9.95 -34.99
C ILE A 423 -0.16 9.48 -35.92
N GLN A 424 -0.11 9.88 -37.20
CA GLN A 424 -1.09 9.51 -38.22
C GLN A 424 -1.19 7.99 -38.41
N SER A 425 -0.06 7.27 -38.39
CA SER A 425 -0.05 5.82 -38.53
C SER A 425 -0.75 5.12 -37.37
N ILE A 426 -0.46 5.55 -36.13
CA ILE A 426 -1.12 5.02 -34.93
C ILE A 426 -2.63 5.34 -34.96
N THR A 427 -2.98 6.59 -35.29
CA THR A 427 -4.38 7.01 -35.41
C THR A 427 -5.13 6.22 -36.48
N HIS A 428 -4.54 5.97 -37.65
CA HIS A 428 -5.14 5.17 -38.72
C HIS A 428 -5.44 3.74 -38.26
N VAL A 429 -4.50 3.09 -37.57
CA VAL A 429 -4.73 1.74 -37.02
C VAL A 429 -5.86 1.77 -36.00
N LYS A 430 -5.84 2.72 -35.05
CA LYS A 430 -6.86 2.81 -33.99
C LYS A 430 -8.27 3.07 -34.54
N HIS A 431 -8.40 4.03 -35.44
CA HIS A 431 -9.69 4.51 -35.91
C HIS A 431 -10.18 3.77 -37.15
N ASP A 432 -9.34 3.65 -38.19
CA ASP A 432 -9.79 3.15 -39.48
C ASP A 432 -9.74 1.62 -39.57
N ILE A 433 -8.78 0.98 -38.90
CA ILE A 433 -8.62 -0.49 -38.89
C ILE A 433 -9.39 -1.11 -37.73
N LEU A 434 -9.08 -0.71 -36.50
CA LEU A 434 -9.66 -1.28 -35.27
C LEU A 434 -11.04 -0.68 -34.91
N LYS A 435 -11.50 0.34 -35.66
CA LYS A 435 -12.80 0.99 -35.47
C LYS A 435 -13.00 1.55 -34.05
N GLY A 436 -11.91 1.98 -33.41
CA GLY A 436 -11.92 2.61 -32.09
C GLY A 436 -12.40 4.06 -32.14
N GLY A 437 -13.08 4.51 -31.08
CA GLY A 437 -13.63 5.88 -31.00
C GLY A 437 -12.62 6.99 -30.66
N TYR A 438 -11.38 6.64 -30.30
CA TYR A 438 -10.35 7.60 -29.87
C TYR A 438 -9.24 7.74 -30.91
N THR A 439 -9.10 8.94 -31.48
CA THR A 439 -8.11 9.29 -32.50
C THR A 439 -6.79 9.82 -31.95
N SER A 440 -6.81 10.41 -30.76
CA SER A 440 -5.64 10.99 -30.09
C SER A 440 -4.81 9.92 -29.38
N LEU A 441 -3.50 10.14 -29.29
CA LEU A 441 -2.58 9.25 -28.59
C LEU A 441 -2.69 9.45 -27.07
N ASN A 442 -2.86 8.34 -26.36
CA ASN A 442 -2.70 8.32 -24.90
C ASN A 442 -1.22 8.32 -24.50
N MET A 443 -0.94 8.37 -23.20
CA MET A 443 0.42 8.38 -22.66
C MET A 443 1.28 7.19 -23.11
N ASP A 444 0.73 5.98 -23.13
CA ASP A 444 1.47 4.78 -23.52
C ASP A 444 1.85 4.79 -25.00
N GLU A 445 0.88 5.12 -25.85
CA GLU A 445 1.09 5.25 -27.29
C GLU A 445 2.08 6.37 -27.61
N ALA A 446 2.05 7.48 -26.87
CA ALA A 446 3.00 8.57 -27.02
C ALA A 446 4.44 8.15 -26.61
N LEU A 447 4.61 7.31 -25.59
CA LEU A 447 5.92 6.75 -25.23
C LEU A 447 6.47 5.84 -26.34
N ILE A 448 5.61 5.01 -26.95
CA ILE A 448 5.98 4.18 -28.10
C ILE A 448 6.34 5.04 -29.30
N GLY A 449 5.52 6.05 -29.62
CA GLY A 449 5.78 6.98 -30.72
C GLY A 449 7.07 7.79 -30.53
N LEU A 450 7.38 8.18 -29.29
CA LEU A 450 8.65 8.82 -28.93
C LEU A 450 9.83 7.86 -29.16
N ALA A 451 9.72 6.61 -28.73
CA ALA A 451 10.77 5.60 -28.91
C ALA A 451 11.07 5.35 -30.40
N ILE A 452 10.04 5.27 -31.25
CA ILE A 452 10.22 5.17 -32.71
C ILE A 452 10.92 6.42 -33.24
N SER A 453 10.51 7.61 -32.79
CA SER A 453 11.11 8.87 -33.24
C SER A 453 12.57 9.03 -32.82
N CYS A 454 13.02 8.39 -31.74
CA CYS A 454 14.42 8.40 -31.32
C CYS A 454 15.37 7.81 -32.38
N THR A 455 14.87 6.98 -33.29
CA THR A 455 15.70 6.36 -34.35
C THR A 455 16.14 7.35 -35.43
N THR A 456 15.41 8.45 -35.59
CA THR A 456 15.63 9.43 -36.69
C THR A 456 15.70 10.88 -36.21
N ASN A 457 15.33 11.16 -34.95
CA ASN A 457 15.32 12.50 -34.37
C ASN A 457 16.22 12.55 -33.11
N PRO A 458 17.43 13.15 -33.20
CA PRO A 458 18.33 13.30 -32.05
C PRO A 458 17.71 14.07 -30.88
N ALA A 459 16.82 15.04 -31.14
CA ALA A 459 16.13 15.77 -30.07
C ALA A 459 15.16 14.86 -29.31
N ALA A 460 14.48 13.93 -30.00
CA ALA A 460 13.63 12.93 -29.37
C ALA A 460 14.44 11.98 -28.48
N GLN A 461 15.63 11.56 -28.93
CA GLN A 461 16.53 10.73 -28.15
C GLN A 461 16.97 11.42 -26.84
N ILE A 462 17.46 12.67 -26.93
CA ILE A 462 17.87 13.44 -25.75
C ILE A 462 16.70 13.66 -24.79
N ALA A 463 15.49 13.93 -25.31
CA ALA A 463 14.29 14.07 -24.49
C ALA A 463 13.91 12.76 -23.78
N ALA A 464 13.98 11.62 -24.48
CA ALA A 464 13.62 10.32 -23.92
C ALA A 464 14.51 9.93 -22.72
N GLU A 465 15.79 10.30 -22.72
CA GLU A 465 16.68 10.08 -21.58
C GLU A 465 16.21 10.79 -20.28
N LYS A 466 15.41 11.86 -20.42
CA LYS A 466 14.83 12.61 -19.30
C LYS A 466 13.60 11.97 -18.66
N LEU A 467 13.04 10.91 -19.24
CA LEU A 467 11.87 10.22 -18.67
C LEU A 467 12.12 9.70 -17.25
N ASN A 468 13.34 9.24 -16.95
CA ASN A 468 13.73 8.75 -15.62
C ASN A 468 13.65 9.84 -14.54
N GLU A 469 13.79 11.10 -14.92
CA GLU A 469 13.72 12.23 -13.99
C GLU A 469 12.29 12.48 -13.49
N LEU A 470 11.27 12.00 -14.23
CA LEU A 470 9.84 12.13 -13.88
C LEU A 470 9.40 11.19 -12.74
N ARG A 471 10.20 10.17 -12.40
CA ARG A 471 9.87 9.22 -11.32
C ARG A 471 9.71 9.95 -9.99
N GLY A 472 8.55 9.74 -9.35
CA GLY A 472 8.18 10.35 -8.08
C GLY A 472 7.58 11.76 -8.19
N CYS A 473 7.49 12.34 -9.39
CA CYS A 473 6.84 13.63 -9.61
C CYS A 473 5.32 13.52 -9.39
N GLU A 474 4.73 14.63 -8.94
CA GLU A 474 3.31 14.72 -8.64
C GLU A 474 2.56 15.22 -9.89
N VAL A 475 1.51 14.51 -10.28
CA VAL A 475 0.69 14.80 -11.47
C VAL A 475 -0.76 15.01 -11.08
N HIS A 476 -1.44 15.90 -11.79
CA HIS A 476 -2.90 16.01 -11.77
C HIS A 476 -3.47 16.14 -13.19
N MET A 477 -4.66 15.58 -13.40
CA MET A 477 -5.40 15.63 -14.67
C MET A 477 -6.84 16.08 -14.39
N THR A 478 -7.39 16.93 -15.25
CA THR A 478 -8.79 17.41 -15.10
C THR A 478 -9.83 16.37 -15.53
N HIS A 479 -9.42 15.12 -15.70
CA HIS A 479 -10.25 13.99 -16.08
C HIS A 479 -9.68 12.70 -15.48
N MET A 480 -10.53 11.70 -15.32
CA MET A 480 -10.16 10.36 -14.89
C MET A 480 -9.24 9.70 -15.90
N ALA A 481 -8.14 9.12 -15.41
CA ALA A 481 -7.11 8.51 -16.24
C ALA A 481 -7.70 7.39 -17.11
N THR A 482 -7.42 7.42 -18.41
CA THR A 482 -7.73 6.27 -19.27
C THR A 482 -6.74 5.12 -18.97
N PRO A 483 -7.08 3.86 -19.31
CA PRO A 483 -6.16 2.73 -19.07
C PRO A 483 -4.76 2.93 -19.67
N GLY A 484 -4.66 3.53 -20.86
CA GLY A 484 -3.38 3.85 -21.50
C GLY A 484 -2.61 4.95 -20.77
N ASP A 485 -3.30 5.99 -20.30
CA ASP A 485 -2.69 7.06 -19.52
C ASP A 485 -2.15 6.55 -18.17
N GLU A 486 -2.97 5.77 -17.46
CA GLU A 486 -2.61 5.13 -16.20
C GLU A 486 -1.42 4.18 -16.35
N ALA A 487 -1.43 3.33 -17.39
CA ALA A 487 -0.33 2.40 -17.64
C ALA A 487 1.00 3.12 -17.92
N GLY A 488 0.96 4.25 -18.66
CA GLY A 488 2.13 5.08 -18.92
C GLY A 488 2.65 5.77 -17.64
N LEU A 489 1.76 6.41 -16.88
CA LEU A 489 2.12 7.09 -15.62
C LEU A 489 2.69 6.13 -14.58
N ARG A 490 2.12 4.93 -14.44
CA ARG A 490 2.61 3.89 -13.53
C ARG A 490 4.02 3.41 -13.90
N ARG A 491 4.30 3.19 -15.20
CA ARG A 491 5.64 2.79 -15.68
C ARG A 491 6.70 3.86 -15.39
N LEU A 492 6.36 5.12 -15.58
CA LEU A 492 7.23 6.25 -15.22
C LEU A 492 7.39 6.42 -13.70
N GLY A 493 6.49 5.84 -12.90
CA GLY A 493 6.48 6.00 -11.45
C GLY A 493 6.04 7.38 -11.01
N CYS A 494 5.20 8.06 -11.80
CA CYS A 494 4.56 9.32 -11.43
C CYS A 494 3.43 9.07 -10.43
N ARG A 495 3.23 10.01 -9.50
CA ARG A 495 2.14 9.97 -8.53
C ARG A 495 1.01 10.86 -9.03
N TYR A 496 0.03 10.27 -9.70
CA TYR A 496 -1.06 11.01 -10.32
C TYR A 496 -2.32 11.04 -9.47
N THR A 497 -3.16 12.02 -9.78
CA THR A 497 -4.52 12.23 -9.27
C THR A 497 -5.37 12.76 -10.42
N SER A 498 -6.68 12.66 -10.31
CA SER A 498 -7.62 13.13 -11.32
C SER A 498 -8.79 13.87 -10.68
N ASP A 499 -9.34 14.85 -11.39
CA ASP A 499 -10.69 15.31 -11.14
C ASP A 499 -11.70 14.22 -11.60
N PRO A 500 -12.87 14.10 -10.94
CA PRO A 500 -13.81 13.00 -11.16
C PRO A 500 -14.70 13.21 -12.39
N TYR A 501 -14.11 13.57 -13.53
CA TYR A 501 -14.79 13.82 -14.80
C TYR A 501 -14.29 12.87 -15.89
N TYR A 502 -15.17 12.42 -16.78
CA TYR A 502 -14.77 11.64 -17.95
C TYR A 502 -14.17 12.54 -19.04
N ALA A 503 -13.20 12.01 -19.80
CA ALA A 503 -12.56 12.70 -20.93
C ALA A 503 -13.42 12.72 -22.22
N THR A 504 -14.71 12.40 -22.10
CA THR A 504 -15.63 12.15 -23.21
C THR A 504 -17.04 12.59 -22.82
N THR A 505 -17.81 13.03 -23.82
CA THR A 505 -19.24 13.32 -23.67
C THR A 505 -20.12 12.06 -23.68
N ALA A 506 -19.56 10.91 -24.10
CA ALA A 506 -20.25 9.62 -24.06
C ALA A 506 -20.32 9.08 -22.63
N ILE A 507 -21.53 8.72 -22.20
CA ILE A 507 -21.85 8.18 -20.87
C ILE A 507 -21.19 6.81 -20.63
N PHE A 508 -20.87 6.07 -21.69
CA PHE A 508 -20.19 4.78 -21.63
C PHE A 508 -19.30 4.61 -22.86
N THR A 509 -18.05 4.18 -22.67
CA THR A 509 -17.21 3.62 -23.72
C THR A 509 -16.78 2.26 -23.25
N ALA A 510 -17.11 1.21 -24.00
CA ALA A 510 -16.73 -0.14 -23.64
C ALA A 510 -15.21 -0.21 -23.47
N ARG A 511 -14.73 -0.75 -22.34
CA ARG A 511 -13.33 -1.15 -22.20
C ARG A 511 -13.10 -2.27 -23.22
N GLN A 512 -12.47 -1.95 -24.35
CA GLN A 512 -11.91 -2.95 -25.25
C GLN A 512 -10.49 -3.30 -24.78
#